data_AF-A0A952RJK8-F1
#
_entry.id   AF-A0A952RJK8-F1
#
_cell.length_a   1.000
_cell.length_b   1.000
_cell.length_c   1.000
_cell.angle_alpha   90.00
_cell.angle_beta   90.00
_cell.angle_gamma   90.00
#
_symmetry.space_group_name_H-M   'P 1'
#
loop_
_entity.id
_entity.type
_entity.pdbx_description
1 polymer ?
#
loop_
_entity_poly.entity_id
_entity_poly.type
_entity_poly.pdbx_seq_one_letter_code
_entity_poly.pdbx_strand_id
1 'polypeptide(L)'
;MRHAALALVTGLTLVLAAAEAHADEPPPLDVHRAPLPDDPIEAHPPKPYPSFAWILFQLLPSPELAFGHTKNVDVDGNADERVRTAFGLRWQLTPVLWSFGVHRSQPRWRFFVVDPFARHAGSVELSASLEYIGGHVDALVARPGVRVYLPVLERGERLSVSLGTSVYDAHGFRVAYDVGAYVLNGFLGLQVTVAPRHEALATIATLRLRYF
;
A
#
# COMPACT_ATOMS: atom_id res chain seq x y z
N MET A 1 -30.64 -9.15 13.84
CA MET A 1 -29.37 -8.88 13.13
C MET A 1 -29.39 -7.46 12.61
N ARG A 2 -29.06 -6.49 13.47
CA ARG A 2 -28.99 -5.06 13.11
C ARG A 2 -27.96 -4.39 14.03
N HIS A 3 -27.09 -3.57 13.44
CA HIS A 3 -26.16 -2.63 14.07
C HIS A 3 -24.89 -3.21 14.71
N ALA A 4 -23.90 -3.54 13.88
CA ALA A 4 -22.48 -3.53 14.26
C ALA A 4 -21.62 -3.18 13.03
N ALA A 5 -21.84 -2.01 12.46
CA ALA A 5 -21.02 -1.48 11.37
C ALA A 5 -21.08 0.04 11.38
N LEU A 6 -20.57 0.67 12.44
CA LEU A 6 -20.27 2.09 12.42
C LEU A 6 -19.28 2.46 13.53
N ALA A 7 -18.04 1.99 13.41
CA ALA A 7 -16.96 2.43 14.29
C ALA A 7 -15.60 2.37 13.58
N LEU A 8 -15.48 2.91 12.36
CA LEU A 8 -14.17 3.33 11.82
C LEU A 8 -14.31 4.24 10.57
N VAL A 9 -15.01 5.37 10.68
CA VAL A 9 -15.00 6.41 9.61
C VAL A 9 -14.69 7.81 10.13
N THR A 10 -14.69 8.03 11.45
CA THR A 10 -14.43 9.36 12.02
C THR A 10 -12.95 9.57 12.29
N GLY A 11 -12.21 9.91 11.25
CA GLY A 11 -10.78 10.27 11.35
C GLY A 11 -10.13 10.73 10.04
N LEU A 12 -10.89 10.85 8.95
CA LEU A 12 -10.45 11.55 7.73
C LEU A 12 -10.96 12.98 7.76
N THR A 13 -10.69 13.70 8.85
CA THR A 13 -10.84 15.16 8.83
C THR A 13 -9.80 15.68 7.85
N LEU A 14 -10.28 16.20 6.73
CA LEU A 14 -9.50 16.90 5.73
C LEU A 14 -8.48 17.82 6.41
N VAL A 15 -7.21 17.42 6.40
CA VAL A 15 -6.12 18.39 6.32
C VAL A 15 -6.02 18.77 4.83
N LEU A 16 -7.09 19.41 4.34
CA LEU A 16 -7.01 20.42 3.29
C LEU A 16 -6.70 21.76 4.00
N ALA A 17 -5.71 21.76 4.89
CA ALA A 17 -4.96 22.98 5.08
C ALA A 17 -4.12 23.08 3.82
N ALA A 18 -4.61 23.90 2.88
CA ALA A 18 -3.82 24.40 1.79
C ALA A 18 -2.47 24.84 2.38
N ALA A 19 -1.45 24.01 2.20
CA ALA A 19 -0.13 24.54 1.99
C ALA A 19 -0.23 25.29 0.67
N GLU A 20 -0.73 26.52 0.73
CA GLU A 20 -0.22 27.59 -0.11
C GLU A 20 1.27 27.62 0.16
N ALA A 21 1.99 26.73 -0.53
CA ALA A 21 3.39 26.93 -0.76
C ALA A 21 3.43 28.28 -1.46
N HIS A 22 3.80 29.32 -0.70
CA HIS A 22 4.57 30.41 -1.26
C HIS A 22 5.55 29.72 -2.22
N ALA A 23 5.31 29.91 -3.51
CA ALA A 23 6.33 29.71 -4.50
C ALA A 23 7.38 30.76 -4.15
N ASP A 24 8.27 30.41 -3.22
CA ASP A 24 9.53 31.09 -3.07
C ASP A 24 10.10 31.04 -4.48
N GLU A 25 10.09 32.21 -5.11
CA GLU A 25 10.73 32.43 -6.38
C GLU A 25 12.16 31.88 -6.21
N PRO A 26 12.57 30.88 -7.01
CA PRO A 26 13.89 30.31 -6.85
C PRO A 26 14.89 31.48 -6.88
N PRO A 27 15.84 31.54 -5.93
CA PRO A 27 16.79 32.64 -5.87
C PRO A 27 17.39 32.83 -7.26
N PRO A 28 17.56 34.08 -7.73
CA PRO A 28 18.04 34.34 -9.07
C PRO A 28 19.31 33.54 -9.31
N LEU A 29 19.28 32.71 -10.35
CA LEU A 29 20.41 31.91 -10.78
C LEU A 29 21.58 32.88 -11.03
N ASP A 30 22.59 32.84 -10.16
CA ASP A 30 23.77 33.67 -10.29
C ASP A 30 24.60 33.15 -11.48
N VAL A 31 24.27 33.66 -12.67
CA VAL A 31 24.86 33.28 -13.96
C VAL A 31 26.37 33.59 -14.01
N HIS A 32 26.91 34.31 -13.01
CA HIS A 32 28.32 34.67 -12.91
C HIS A 32 29.17 33.65 -12.14
N ARG A 33 28.57 32.61 -11.56
CA ARG A 33 29.32 31.50 -10.95
C ARG A 33 29.32 30.30 -11.88
N ALA A 34 30.45 30.06 -12.54
CA ALA A 34 30.70 28.76 -13.16
C ALA A 34 30.68 27.70 -12.03
N PRO A 35 29.92 26.59 -12.18
CA PRO A 35 29.91 25.52 -11.19
C PRO A 35 31.35 25.07 -10.94
N LEU A 36 31.79 25.06 -9.69
CA LEU A 36 33.09 24.46 -9.36
C LEU A 36 33.01 22.95 -9.71
N PRO A 37 34.10 22.31 -10.17
CA PRO A 37 34.10 20.87 -10.48
C PRO A 37 33.64 19.99 -9.32
N ASP A 38 33.74 20.50 -8.09
CA ASP A 38 33.37 19.85 -6.85
C ASP A 38 32.10 20.44 -6.20
N ASP A 39 31.45 21.43 -6.83
CA ASP A 39 30.12 21.82 -6.37
C ASP A 39 29.22 20.60 -6.57
N PRO A 40 28.67 20.02 -5.50
CA PRO A 40 27.67 18.99 -5.67
C PRO A 40 26.58 19.66 -6.47
N ILE A 41 26.30 19.17 -7.69
CA ILE A 41 25.12 19.58 -8.43
C ILE A 41 24.00 19.46 -7.41
N GLU A 42 23.46 20.60 -6.96
CA GLU A 42 22.36 20.65 -6.01
C GLU A 42 21.15 20.10 -6.76
N ALA A 43 21.12 18.79 -6.91
CA ALA A 43 19.98 18.06 -7.41
C ALA A 43 18.93 18.29 -6.34
N HIS A 44 18.08 19.31 -6.58
CA HIS A 44 16.94 19.57 -5.72
C HIS A 44 16.23 18.24 -5.51
N PRO A 45 16.11 17.79 -4.25
CA PRO A 45 15.48 16.51 -3.99
C PRO A 45 14.08 16.60 -4.60
N PRO A 46 13.67 15.64 -5.46
CA PRO A 46 12.33 15.67 -6.03
C PRO A 46 11.35 15.73 -4.87
N LYS A 47 10.57 16.80 -4.81
CA LYS A 47 9.48 16.97 -3.84
C LYS A 47 8.23 16.43 -4.53
N PRO A 48 7.82 15.17 -4.28
CA PRO A 48 6.60 14.67 -4.89
C PRO A 48 5.41 15.42 -4.28
N TYR A 49 4.71 16.19 -5.11
CA TYR A 49 3.48 16.86 -4.70
C TYR A 49 2.27 16.02 -5.12
N PRO A 50 1.22 15.92 -4.28
CA PRO A 50 -0.01 15.25 -4.67
C PRO A 50 -0.69 16.06 -5.78
N SER A 51 -0.46 15.65 -7.02
CA SER A 51 -1.18 16.22 -8.16
C SER A 51 -2.61 15.64 -8.24
N PHE A 52 -3.52 16.32 -8.92
CA PHE A 52 -4.87 15.79 -9.14
C PHE A 52 -4.85 14.43 -9.86
N ALA A 53 -3.96 14.28 -10.85
CA ALA A 53 -3.73 13.01 -11.53
C ALA A 53 -3.29 11.92 -10.53
N TRP A 54 -2.35 12.22 -9.63
CA TRP A 54 -1.91 11.30 -8.60
C TRP A 54 -3.06 10.86 -7.69
N ILE A 55 -3.92 11.80 -7.24
CA ILE A 55 -5.10 11.50 -6.41
C ILE A 55 -6.05 10.54 -7.15
N LEU A 56 -6.33 10.81 -8.43
CA LEU A 56 -7.16 9.92 -9.24
C LEU A 56 -6.55 8.51 -9.34
N PHE A 57 -5.24 8.41 -9.52
CA PHE A 57 -4.53 7.13 -9.53
C PHE A 57 -4.61 6.39 -8.19
N GLN A 58 -4.62 7.09 -7.05
CA GLN A 58 -4.82 6.46 -5.74
C GLN A 58 -6.24 5.88 -5.56
N LEU A 59 -7.22 6.33 -6.34
CA LEU A 59 -8.59 5.81 -6.29
C LEU A 59 -8.78 4.55 -7.14
N LEU A 60 -7.83 4.18 -8.01
CA LEU A 60 -7.89 2.94 -8.77
C LEU A 60 -7.57 1.73 -7.87
N PRO A 61 -8.53 0.82 -7.63
CA PRO A 61 -8.26 -0.39 -6.87
C PRO A 61 -7.38 -1.35 -7.66
N SER A 62 -6.59 -2.15 -6.93
CA SER A 62 -5.93 -3.33 -7.49
C SER A 62 -6.92 -4.50 -7.55
N PRO A 63 -6.99 -5.26 -8.66
CA PRO A 63 -7.78 -6.47 -8.72
C PRO A 63 -7.17 -7.55 -7.81
N GLU A 64 -8.02 -8.29 -7.11
CA GLU A 64 -7.60 -9.41 -6.28
C GLU A 64 -8.45 -10.66 -6.54
N LEU A 65 -7.81 -11.80 -6.30
CA LEU A 65 -8.39 -13.12 -6.38
C LEU A 65 -8.24 -13.77 -5.01
N ALA A 66 -9.36 -14.01 -4.36
CA ALA A 66 -9.40 -14.65 -3.06
C ALA A 66 -9.80 -16.13 -3.22
N PHE A 67 -9.06 -17.01 -2.57
CA PHE A 67 -9.28 -18.45 -2.58
C PHE A 67 -9.46 -18.95 -1.15
N GLY A 68 -10.44 -19.83 -0.94
CA GLY A 68 -10.58 -20.46 0.36
C GLY A 68 -11.67 -21.50 0.42
N HIS A 69 -11.65 -22.26 1.51
CA HIS A 69 -12.71 -23.18 1.86
C HIS A 69 -13.84 -22.39 2.52
N THR A 70 -15.04 -22.53 1.97
CA THR A 70 -16.26 -21.98 2.56
C THR A 70 -17.06 -23.15 3.08
N LYS A 71 -17.20 -23.27 4.39
CA LYS A 71 -18.06 -24.28 4.98
C LYS A 71 -19.50 -23.80 4.85
N ASN A 72 -20.23 -24.35 3.89
CA ASN A 72 -21.67 -24.16 3.84
C ASN A 72 -22.33 -25.40 4.44
N VAL A 73 -23.12 -25.20 5.49
CA VAL A 73 -23.86 -26.28 6.14
C VAL A 73 -25.27 -26.24 5.59
N ASP A 74 -25.65 -27.29 4.87
CA ASP A 74 -27.00 -27.42 4.32
C ASP A 74 -28.02 -27.67 5.46
N VAL A 75 -29.31 -27.53 5.15
CA VAL A 75 -30.43 -27.79 6.07
C VAL A 75 -30.37 -29.23 6.64
N ASP A 76 -29.82 -30.17 5.86
CA ASP A 76 -29.60 -31.57 6.26
C ASP A 76 -28.32 -31.79 7.09
N GLY A 77 -27.59 -30.72 7.43
CA GLY A 77 -26.35 -30.79 8.23
C GLY A 77 -25.11 -31.22 7.44
N ASN A 78 -25.21 -31.42 6.13
CA ASN A 78 -24.08 -31.73 5.27
C ASN A 78 -23.19 -30.50 5.10
N ALA A 79 -21.88 -30.64 5.37
CA ALA A 79 -20.90 -29.58 5.14
C ALA A 79 -20.25 -29.77 3.75
N ASP A 80 -20.45 -28.81 2.84
CA ASP A 80 -19.73 -28.76 1.56
C ASP A 80 -18.40 -28.03 1.75
N GLU A 81 -17.28 -28.75 1.60
CA GLU A 81 -15.91 -28.22 1.76
C GLU A 81 -15.23 -27.98 0.41
N ARG A 82 -15.86 -27.18 -0.45
CA ARG A 82 -15.27 -26.82 -1.75
C ARG A 82 -14.39 -25.58 -1.64
N VAL A 83 -13.28 -25.59 -2.38
CA VAL A 83 -12.50 -24.39 -2.65
C VAL A 83 -13.33 -23.48 -3.52
N ARG A 84 -13.62 -22.27 -3.03
CA ARG A 84 -14.28 -21.22 -3.80
C ARG A 84 -13.29 -20.13 -4.15
N THR A 85 -13.50 -19.54 -5.32
CA THR A 85 -12.76 -18.37 -5.78
C THR A 85 -13.70 -17.18 -5.76
N ALA A 86 -13.23 -16.06 -5.23
CA ALA A 86 -13.93 -14.79 -5.23
C ALA A 86 -13.03 -13.72 -5.89
N PHE A 87 -13.66 -12.79 -6.60
CA PHE A 87 -12.99 -11.61 -7.13
C PHE A 87 -13.18 -10.46 -6.16
N GLY A 88 -12.13 -9.66 -5.99
CA GLY A 88 -12.21 -8.47 -5.17
C GLY A 88 -11.45 -7.29 -5.76
N LEU A 89 -11.61 -6.16 -5.09
CA LEU A 89 -10.97 -4.90 -5.38
C LEU A 89 -10.31 -4.39 -4.10
N ARG A 90 -9.04 -4.01 -4.19
CA ARG A 90 -8.26 -3.55 -3.04
C ARG A 90 -7.71 -2.15 -3.26
N TRP A 91 -8.12 -1.21 -2.42
CA TRP A 91 -7.50 0.09 -2.28
C TRP A 91 -6.39 0.03 -1.24
N GLN A 92 -5.28 0.71 -1.49
CA GLN A 92 -4.11 0.69 -0.61
C GLN A 92 -3.62 2.09 -0.31
N LEU A 93 -3.67 2.44 0.97
CA LEU A 93 -3.17 3.70 1.50
C LEU A 93 -1.89 3.46 2.30
N THR A 94 -0.92 4.34 2.12
CA THR A 94 0.33 4.34 2.89
C THR A 94 0.44 5.66 3.66
N PRO A 95 -0.11 5.75 4.88
CA PRO A 95 -0.07 6.98 5.66
C PRO A 95 1.36 7.39 6.04
N VAL A 96 2.21 6.44 6.43
CA VAL A 96 3.57 6.73 6.93
C VAL A 96 4.55 5.72 6.35
N LEU A 97 5.71 6.22 5.92
CA LEU A 97 6.82 5.39 5.48
C LEU A 97 8.14 5.93 6.04
N TRP A 98 8.98 5.02 6.52
CA TRP A 98 10.34 5.28 6.95
C TRP A 98 11.33 4.48 6.10
N SER A 99 12.18 5.18 5.34
CA SER A 99 13.20 4.57 4.48
C SER A 99 14.56 4.53 5.16
N PHE A 100 15.20 3.36 5.12
CA PHE A 100 16.59 3.17 5.56
C PHE A 100 17.57 2.99 4.39
N GLY A 101 17.07 2.67 3.19
CA GLY A 101 17.88 2.45 1.99
C GLY A 101 18.18 3.69 1.15
N VAL A 102 17.67 4.87 1.55
CA VAL A 102 17.90 6.13 0.83
C VAL A 102 19.20 6.81 1.25
N HIS A 103 19.76 7.64 0.37
CA HIS A 103 20.95 8.43 0.69
C HIS A 103 20.70 9.37 1.87
N ARG A 104 21.73 9.62 2.68
CA ARG A 104 21.67 10.45 3.90
C ARG A 104 21.21 11.90 3.67
N SER A 105 21.34 12.40 2.44
CA SER A 105 20.88 13.75 2.06
C SER A 105 19.38 13.82 1.82
N GLN A 106 18.70 12.68 1.71
CA GLN A 106 17.25 12.64 1.50
C GLN A 106 16.50 12.41 2.83
N PRO A 107 15.29 12.98 2.98
CA PRO A 107 14.46 12.71 4.14
C PRO A 107 14.09 11.23 4.18
N ARG A 108 14.18 10.63 5.38
CA ARG A 108 13.82 9.21 5.61
C ARG A 108 12.32 9.02 5.80
N TRP A 109 11.65 10.00 6.40
CA TRP A 109 10.21 9.96 6.65
C TRP A 109 9.42 10.52 5.47
N ARG A 110 8.34 9.84 5.09
CA ARG A 110 7.38 10.25 4.06
C ARG A 110 5.96 10.00 4.56
N PHE A 111 5.03 10.85 4.15
CA PHE A 111 3.64 10.82 4.58
C PHE A 111 2.71 10.89 3.36
N PHE A 112 1.79 9.93 3.25
CA PHE A 112 0.78 9.78 2.16
C PHE A 112 1.34 9.61 0.74
N VAL A 113 2.17 10.55 0.29
CA VAL A 113 2.85 10.53 -1.01
C VAL A 113 4.19 9.83 -0.84
N VAL A 114 4.32 8.67 -1.49
CA VAL A 114 5.50 7.82 -1.38
C VAL A 114 6.20 7.70 -2.71
N ASP A 115 7.46 8.12 -2.73
CA ASP A 115 8.40 7.88 -3.82
C ASP A 115 8.68 6.36 -3.95
N PRO A 116 8.45 5.75 -5.14
CA PRO A 116 8.72 4.33 -5.37
C PRO A 116 10.17 3.94 -5.04
N PHE A 117 11.14 4.78 -5.42
CA PHE A 117 12.55 4.48 -5.22
C PHE A 117 12.87 4.37 -3.73
N ALA A 118 12.35 5.29 -2.93
CA ALA A 118 12.56 5.30 -1.49
C ALA A 118 11.88 4.13 -0.76
N ARG A 119 10.75 3.64 -1.26
CA ARG A 119 10.06 2.47 -0.70
C ARG A 119 10.84 1.19 -0.96
N HIS A 120 11.22 0.97 -2.22
CA HIS A 120 11.79 -0.30 -2.67
C HIS A 120 13.29 -0.43 -2.38
N ALA A 121 13.99 0.69 -2.13
CA ALA A 121 15.36 0.70 -1.64
C ALA A 121 15.56 0.18 -0.21
N GLY A 122 14.48 -0.02 0.54
CA GLY A 122 14.53 -0.49 1.93
C GLY A 122 13.75 0.44 2.83
N SER A 123 12.58 0.00 3.27
CA SER A 123 11.66 0.81 4.05
C SER A 123 10.76 -0.01 4.97
N VAL A 124 10.19 0.66 5.96
CA VAL A 124 9.09 0.18 6.79
C VAL A 124 7.92 1.14 6.60
N GLU A 125 6.75 0.63 6.24
CA GLU A 125 5.55 1.43 6.03
C GLU A 125 4.39 0.96 6.90
N LEU A 126 3.61 1.93 7.38
CA LEU A 126 2.28 1.67 7.91
C LEU A 126 1.34 1.60 6.71
N SER A 127 0.57 0.53 6.62
CA SER A 127 -0.36 0.27 5.52
C SER A 127 -1.80 0.25 6.02
N ALA A 128 -2.71 0.80 5.25
CA ALA A 128 -4.14 0.60 5.43
C ALA A 128 -4.74 0.18 4.09
N SER A 129 -5.36 -1.00 4.01
CA SER A 129 -6.12 -1.40 2.83
C SER A 129 -7.61 -1.46 3.09
N LEU A 130 -8.37 -1.15 2.05
CA LEU A 130 -9.80 -1.36 2.00
C LEU A 130 -10.05 -2.39 0.89
N GLU A 131 -10.70 -3.49 1.22
CA GLU A 131 -10.89 -4.65 0.33
C GLU A 131 -12.38 -4.89 0.17
N TYR A 132 -12.87 -4.88 -1.07
CA TYR A 132 -14.21 -5.29 -1.41
C TYR A 132 -14.15 -6.66 -2.08
N ILE A 133 -14.73 -7.67 -1.46
CA ILE A 133 -14.69 -9.05 -1.97
C ILE A 133 -16.08 -9.46 -2.44
N GLY A 134 -16.27 -9.45 -3.76
CA GLY A 134 -17.52 -9.81 -4.41
C GLY A 134 -17.72 -11.32 -4.55
N GLY A 135 -18.98 -11.73 -4.68
CA GLY A 135 -19.35 -13.14 -4.86
C GLY A 135 -19.90 -13.76 -3.59
N HIS A 136 -19.04 -14.37 -2.76
CA HIS A 136 -19.51 -15.19 -1.64
C HIS A 136 -19.71 -14.42 -0.33
N VAL A 137 -18.84 -13.45 -0.04
CA VAL A 137 -18.88 -12.68 1.22
C VAL A 137 -19.57 -11.32 1.02
N ASP A 138 -19.44 -10.73 -0.17
CA ASP A 138 -19.98 -9.43 -0.57
C ASP A 138 -19.83 -8.37 0.53
N ALA A 139 -18.59 -8.19 0.99
CA ALA A 139 -18.27 -7.34 2.12
C ALA A 139 -17.09 -6.42 1.84
N LEU A 140 -17.15 -5.26 2.48
CA LEU A 140 -16.07 -4.29 2.54
C LEU A 140 -15.29 -4.51 3.85
N VAL A 141 -13.99 -4.75 3.74
CA VAL A 141 -13.09 -5.07 4.86
C VAL A 141 -11.98 -4.04 4.92
N ALA A 142 -11.81 -3.42 6.09
CA ALA A 142 -10.67 -2.55 6.37
C ALA A 142 -9.56 -3.35 7.05
N ARG A 143 -8.32 -3.17 6.59
CA ARG A 143 -7.14 -3.93 7.01
C ARG A 143 -5.93 -3.00 7.23
N PRO A 144 -5.77 -2.45 8.45
CA PRO A 144 -4.53 -1.80 8.85
C PRO A 144 -3.41 -2.83 9.07
N GLY A 145 -2.17 -2.41 8.86
CA GLY A 145 -0.99 -3.26 8.99
C GLY A 145 0.31 -2.51 8.92
N VAL A 146 1.40 -3.28 9.01
CA VAL A 146 2.78 -2.80 8.86
C VAL A 146 3.48 -3.71 7.86
N ARG A 147 4.33 -3.12 7.02
CA ARG A 147 5.07 -3.84 5.99
C ARG A 147 6.50 -3.34 5.89
N VAL A 148 7.42 -4.27 5.72
CA VAL A 148 8.83 -4.01 5.45
C VAL A 148 9.11 -4.36 3.99
N TYR A 149 9.84 -3.49 3.29
CA TYR A 149 10.36 -3.74 1.95
C TYR A 149 11.87 -3.95 2.04
N LEU A 150 12.34 -5.01 1.40
CA LEU A 150 13.73 -5.42 1.36
C LEU A 150 14.21 -5.36 -0.10
N PRO A 151 15.27 -4.58 -0.40
CA PRO A 151 15.87 -4.57 -1.73
C PRO A 151 16.61 -5.89 -1.95
N VAL A 152 16.22 -6.66 -2.98
CA VAL A 152 16.89 -7.93 -3.31
C VAL A 152 17.93 -7.74 -4.41
N LEU A 153 17.60 -6.95 -5.44
CA LEU A 153 18.47 -6.71 -6.59
C LEU A 153 18.49 -5.22 -6.96
N GLU A 154 19.68 -4.69 -7.28
CA GLU A 154 19.90 -3.29 -7.71
C GLU A 154 19.21 -2.29 -6.78
N ARG A 155 19.43 -2.42 -5.47
CA ARG A 155 18.78 -1.56 -4.46
C ARG A 155 17.24 -1.52 -4.60
N GLY A 156 16.64 -2.63 -5.06
CA GLY A 156 15.19 -2.75 -5.21
C GLY A 156 14.64 -2.26 -6.55
N GLU A 157 15.48 -1.71 -7.44
CA GLU A 157 15.04 -1.19 -8.74
C GLU A 157 14.54 -2.32 -9.67
N ARG A 158 15.25 -3.46 -9.68
CA ARG A 158 14.82 -4.64 -10.45
C ARG A 158 13.95 -5.58 -9.67
N LEU A 159 14.29 -5.85 -8.41
CA LEU A 159 13.56 -6.78 -7.57
C LEU A 159 13.60 -6.34 -6.12
N SER A 160 12.43 -6.25 -5.52
CA SER A 160 12.26 -6.09 -4.08
C SER A 160 11.20 -7.05 -3.58
N VAL A 161 11.34 -7.44 -2.31
CA VAL A 161 10.40 -8.32 -1.62
C VAL A 161 9.83 -7.55 -0.44
N SER A 162 8.56 -7.79 -0.12
CA SER A 162 7.94 -7.24 1.09
C SER A 162 7.41 -8.33 1.99
N LEU A 163 7.50 -8.08 3.29
CA LEU A 163 6.89 -8.89 4.34
C LEU A 163 6.03 -7.97 5.20
N GLY A 164 4.79 -8.36 5.45
CA GLY A 164 3.88 -7.55 6.24
C GLY A 164 2.99 -8.38 7.14
N THR A 165 2.42 -7.70 8.12
CA THR A 165 1.37 -8.23 8.98
C THR A 165 0.26 -7.21 9.06
N SER A 166 -0.97 -7.69 9.10
CA SER A 166 -2.15 -6.85 9.14
C SER A 166 -3.23 -7.49 9.98
N VAL A 167 -4.19 -6.68 10.41
CA VAL A 167 -5.32 -7.13 11.22
C VAL A 167 -6.60 -6.61 10.60
N TYR A 168 -7.68 -7.36 10.74
CA TYR A 168 -9.00 -6.96 10.26
C TYR A 168 -10.08 -7.63 11.11
N ASP A 169 -11.28 -7.05 11.09
CA ASP A 169 -12.47 -7.63 11.71
C ASP A 169 -13.47 -8.00 10.61
N ALA A 170 -13.68 -9.31 10.45
CA ALA A 170 -14.70 -9.86 9.57
C ALA A 170 -15.36 -11.03 10.32
N HIS A 171 -16.28 -10.70 11.23
CA HIS A 171 -16.87 -11.63 12.19
C HIS A 171 -15.86 -12.14 13.23
N GLY A 172 -14.98 -11.25 13.71
CA GLY A 172 -13.95 -11.54 14.70
C GLY A 172 -12.60 -10.96 14.30
N PHE A 173 -11.77 -10.69 15.32
CA PHE A 173 -10.41 -10.18 15.15
C PHE A 173 -9.51 -11.23 14.49
N ARG A 174 -8.89 -10.87 13.36
CA ARG A 174 -8.04 -11.75 12.56
C ARG A 174 -6.71 -11.10 12.26
N VAL A 175 -5.68 -11.94 12.10
CA VAL A 175 -4.33 -11.55 11.70
C VAL A 175 -4.03 -12.19 10.35
N ALA A 176 -3.51 -11.40 9.43
CA ALA A 176 -3.07 -11.82 8.11
C ALA A 176 -1.60 -11.46 7.89
N TYR A 177 -0.89 -12.33 7.19
CA TYR A 177 0.50 -12.16 6.80
C TYR A 177 0.58 -11.90 5.31
N ASP A 178 1.32 -10.86 4.93
CA ASP A 178 1.52 -10.46 3.55
C ASP A 178 2.94 -10.81 3.11
N VAL A 179 3.07 -11.42 1.93
CA VAL A 179 4.34 -11.57 1.23
C VAL A 179 4.17 -11.00 -0.18
N GLY A 180 5.09 -10.16 -0.62
CA GLY A 180 5.03 -9.52 -1.92
C GLY A 180 6.36 -9.56 -2.64
N ALA A 181 6.33 -9.63 -3.97
CA ALA A 181 7.47 -9.46 -4.84
C ALA A 181 7.16 -8.39 -5.88
N TYR A 182 8.11 -7.49 -6.11
CA TYR A 182 7.92 -6.33 -6.98
C TYR A 182 9.10 -6.12 -7.92
N VAL A 183 8.80 -5.70 -9.14
CA VAL A 183 9.76 -5.40 -10.20
C VAL A 183 9.54 -4.00 -10.76
N LEU A 184 10.49 -3.51 -11.57
CA LEU A 184 10.40 -2.20 -12.24
C LEU A 184 10.13 -1.06 -11.25
N ASN A 185 10.99 -0.92 -10.24
CA ASN A 185 10.86 0.07 -9.15
C ASN A 185 9.55 -0.04 -8.36
N GLY A 186 8.89 -1.20 -8.37
CA GLY A 186 7.62 -1.38 -7.67
C GLY A 186 6.37 -1.17 -8.51
N PHE A 187 6.53 -0.85 -9.80
CA PHE A 187 5.40 -0.60 -10.70
C PHE A 187 4.49 -1.82 -10.84
N LEU A 188 5.10 -3.01 -10.95
CA LEU A 188 4.40 -4.28 -11.02
C LEU A 188 4.77 -5.14 -9.82
N GLY A 189 3.76 -5.67 -9.13
CA GLY A 189 3.98 -6.60 -8.03
C GLY A 189 2.91 -7.67 -7.90
N LEU A 190 3.33 -8.81 -7.38
CA LEU A 190 2.44 -9.86 -6.91
C LEU A 190 2.49 -9.87 -5.39
N GLN A 191 1.33 -9.86 -4.75
CA GLN A 191 1.23 -9.97 -3.30
C GLN A 191 0.30 -11.12 -2.94
N VAL A 192 0.72 -11.94 -1.99
CA VAL A 192 -0.07 -13.01 -1.42
C VAL A 192 -0.29 -12.70 0.06
N THR A 193 -1.54 -12.74 0.47
CA THR A 193 -1.97 -12.57 1.85
C THR A 193 -2.51 -13.90 2.36
N VAL A 194 -2.02 -14.36 3.50
CA VAL A 194 -2.44 -15.61 4.15
C VAL A 194 -3.00 -15.31 5.53
N ALA A 195 -4.21 -15.81 5.81
CA ALA A 195 -4.90 -15.71 7.10
C ALA A 195 -5.07 -17.12 7.70
N PRO A 196 -4.17 -17.58 8.59
CA PRO A 196 -4.09 -19.00 8.97
C PRO A 196 -5.26 -19.54 9.81
N ARG A 197 -6.00 -18.68 10.52
CA ARG A 197 -7.12 -19.11 11.39
C ARG A 197 -8.47 -18.86 10.72
N HIS A 198 -8.97 -19.91 10.06
CA HIS A 198 -10.40 -20.23 9.80
C HIS A 198 -11.19 -19.47 8.71
N GLU A 199 -12.37 -20.04 8.45
CA GLU A 199 -13.10 -20.27 7.19
C GLU A 199 -13.59 -19.02 6.43
N ALA A 200 -13.74 -19.24 5.10
CA ALA A 200 -13.87 -18.30 4.00
C ALA A 200 -12.63 -17.41 3.77
N LEU A 201 -11.97 -17.58 2.61
CA LEU A 201 -10.88 -16.71 2.09
C LEU A 201 -9.56 -16.78 2.86
N ALA A 202 -9.09 -17.99 3.19
CA ALA A 202 -7.84 -18.21 3.91
C ALA A 202 -6.58 -17.70 3.17
N THR A 203 -6.64 -17.61 1.85
CA THR A 203 -5.52 -17.12 1.02
C THR A 203 -6.03 -16.17 -0.05
N ILE A 204 -5.50 -14.97 -0.08
CA ILE A 204 -5.84 -13.95 -1.07
C ILE A 204 -4.60 -13.64 -1.89
N ALA A 205 -4.69 -13.80 -3.21
CA ALA A 205 -3.66 -13.37 -4.13
C ALA A 205 -4.11 -12.05 -4.76
N THR A 206 -3.35 -10.99 -4.52
CA THR A 206 -3.59 -9.66 -5.11
C THR A 206 -2.55 -9.42 -6.20
N LEU A 207 -3.00 -9.13 -7.42
CA LEU A 207 -2.15 -8.54 -8.44
C LEU A 207 -2.08 -7.05 -8.19
N ARG A 208 -0.91 -6.55 -7.80
CA ARG A 208 -0.73 -5.13 -7.47
C ARG A 208 -0.12 -4.41 -8.65
N LEU A 209 -0.92 -3.56 -9.26
CA LEU A 209 -0.47 -2.59 -10.26
C LEU A 209 -0.44 -1.23 -9.57
N ARG A 210 0.73 -0.60 -9.48
CA ARG A 210 0.87 0.70 -8.82
C ARG A 210 1.41 1.72 -9.80
N TYR A 211 0.64 2.78 -9.97
CA TYR A 211 1.01 3.96 -10.74
C TYR A 211 1.57 4.99 -9.77
N PHE A 212 2.71 5.56 -10.12
CA PHE A 212 3.43 6.56 -9.33
C PHE A 212 3.45 7.89 -10.08
#